data_AF-A0A2M6YPB7-F1
#
_entry.id   AF-A0A2M6YPB7-F1
#
_cell.length_a   1.000
_cell.length_b   1.000
_cell.length_c   1.000
_cell.angle_alpha   90.00
_cell.angle_beta   90.00
_cell.angle_gamma   90.00
#
_symmetry.space_group_name_H-M   'P 1'
#
loop_
_entity.id
_entity.type
_entity.pdbx_description
1 polymer ?
#
loop_
_entity_poly.entity_id
_entity_poly.type
_entity_poly.pdbx_seq_one_letter_code
_entity_poly.pdbx_strand_id
1 'polypeptide(L)'
;MSKNSFMLSRIINSLPFETSPLIFLLMALIFLIFLFFSFRLNKWLALIVFFGMITQSLTTIKSGLLSSYGMGFWGPNGHDGVWHLALINSLARHLKFSGDFFSLLQNPILAHFNLKNYHFLFDLSVALIHKITFLPTLNLYFQIIPIILSGFLGILTFLLIKKLTKNNLAACLSVFFAYFGGNFGWLVTLLRHQGLGGESMFWANQSISFPLNLQFFLSLILMLAGFYLYLSYFEKPSGKKLWLLSFIFGLIIGIKAYGGIIILFALGVTTFWELITKKKVRTLKIFLGSLIISLLVFLPNNWASSSLFVFSPLWLPRVMIDAPDRVGWLRLAQARQAYFATGLWLKWWLAEGLGLAIFFIGNLGTRIIGLGKLGHWFRNWRKISSFQVLFLGCLLASGLVPLLFIQKGNPWNSIQFFSYFLVFFGLLAGLTIGEFLTKKKIWLRIV
;
A
#
# COMPACT_ATOMS: atom_id res chain seq x y z
N MET A 1 -11.75 29.47 -35.43
CA MET A 1 -11.06 28.75 -34.33
C MET A 1 -10.34 29.78 -33.48
N SER A 2 -10.61 29.84 -32.17
CA SER A 2 -10.04 30.88 -31.29
C SER A 2 -8.55 30.64 -31.02
N LYS A 3 -7.76 31.70 -30.83
CA LYS A 3 -6.33 31.64 -30.47
C LYS A 3 -6.02 30.67 -29.31
N ASN A 4 -6.98 30.46 -28.41
CA ASN A 4 -6.85 29.55 -27.27
C ASN A 4 -6.88 28.06 -27.68
N SER A 5 -7.62 27.68 -28.72
CA SER A 5 -7.60 26.29 -29.22
C SER A 5 -6.27 25.93 -29.88
N PHE A 6 -5.59 26.93 -30.47
CA PHE A 6 -4.30 26.76 -31.14
C PHE A 6 -3.12 26.66 -30.15
N MET A 7 -3.19 27.37 -29.03
CA MET A 7 -2.17 27.24 -27.98
C MET A 7 -2.29 25.89 -27.24
N LEU A 8 -3.53 25.45 -26.94
CA LEU A 8 -3.74 24.15 -26.30
C LEU A 8 -3.28 23.00 -27.21
N SER A 9 -3.57 23.07 -28.52
CA SER A 9 -3.10 22.06 -29.47
C SER A 9 -1.58 22.05 -29.64
N ARG A 10 -0.91 23.22 -29.61
CA ARG A 10 0.57 23.28 -29.63
C ARG A 10 1.22 22.68 -28.38
N ILE A 11 0.62 22.88 -27.21
CA ILE A 11 1.09 22.30 -25.94
C ILE A 11 0.84 20.79 -25.93
N ILE A 12 -0.31 20.34 -26.42
CA ILE A 12 -0.63 18.91 -26.53
C ILE A 12 0.29 18.22 -27.54
N ASN A 13 0.57 18.87 -28.68
CA ASN A 13 1.44 18.34 -29.73
C ASN A 13 2.95 18.48 -29.43
N SER A 14 3.34 19.27 -28.42
CA SER A 14 4.74 19.37 -27.96
C SER A 14 5.07 18.39 -26.84
N LEU A 15 4.07 17.70 -26.30
CA LEU A 15 4.30 16.55 -25.43
C LEU A 15 4.80 15.39 -26.31
N PRO A 16 5.87 14.68 -25.91
CA PRO A 16 6.44 13.58 -26.71
C PRO A 16 5.57 12.31 -26.67
N PHE A 17 4.27 12.47 -26.37
CA PHE A 17 3.35 11.39 -26.06
C PHE A 17 1.97 11.63 -26.69
N GLU A 18 1.50 10.67 -27.49
CA GLU A 18 0.13 10.69 -28.00
C GLU A 18 -0.83 10.17 -26.92
N THR A 19 -1.54 11.08 -26.24
CA THR A 19 -2.71 10.75 -25.42
C THR A 19 -3.93 11.50 -25.93
N SER A 20 -5.08 10.82 -25.99
CA SER A 20 -6.34 11.49 -26.36
C SER A 20 -6.62 12.68 -25.42
N PRO A 21 -6.90 13.88 -25.95
CA PRO A 21 -7.25 15.06 -25.14
C PRO A 21 -8.40 14.80 -24.16
N LEU A 22 -9.31 13.87 -24.49
CA LEU A 22 -10.41 13.45 -23.62
C LEU A 22 -9.91 12.79 -22.33
N ILE A 23 -8.83 12.00 -22.40
CA ILE A 23 -8.27 11.31 -21.25
C ILE A 23 -7.60 12.32 -20.32
N PHE A 24 -6.88 13.28 -20.89
CA PHE A 24 -6.30 14.38 -20.11
C PHE A 24 -7.40 15.20 -19.40
N LEU A 25 -8.48 15.53 -20.11
CA LEU A 25 -9.63 16.22 -19.53
C LEU A 25 -10.26 15.42 -18.38
N LEU A 26 -10.43 14.11 -18.57
CA LEU A 26 -10.99 13.22 -17.55
C LEU A 26 -10.08 13.16 -16.31
N MET A 27 -8.76 13.03 -16.50
CA MET A 27 -7.79 13.06 -15.40
C MET A 27 -7.86 14.39 -14.64
N ALA A 28 -7.92 15.52 -15.37
CA ALA A 28 -8.06 16.84 -14.77
C ALA A 28 -9.38 16.96 -13.98
N LEU A 29 -10.50 16.46 -14.51
CA LEU A 29 -11.78 16.46 -13.81
C LEU A 29 -11.74 15.62 -12.53
N ILE A 30 -11.22 14.40 -12.60
CA ILE A 30 -11.04 13.52 -11.43
C ILE A 30 -10.20 14.23 -10.38
N PHE A 31 -9.09 14.83 -10.80
CA PHE A 31 -8.20 15.56 -9.94
C PHE A 31 -8.94 16.72 -9.24
N LEU A 32 -9.67 17.55 -10.00
CA LEU A 32 -10.47 18.66 -9.47
C LEU A 32 -11.55 18.19 -8.49
N ILE A 33 -12.20 17.05 -8.74
CA ILE A 33 -13.18 16.47 -7.83
C ILE A 33 -12.54 16.15 -6.47
N PHE A 34 -11.39 15.48 -6.47
CA PHE A 34 -10.68 15.17 -5.23
C PHE A 34 -10.20 16.43 -4.50
N LEU A 35 -9.74 17.45 -5.23
CA LEU A 35 -9.40 18.74 -4.64
C LEU A 35 -10.60 19.42 -4.01
N PHE A 36 -11.74 19.45 -4.70
CA PHE A 36 -12.96 20.06 -4.21
C PHE A 36 -13.42 19.40 -2.90
N PHE A 37 -13.49 18.07 -2.87
CA PHE A 37 -13.83 17.33 -1.65
C PHE A 37 -12.82 17.57 -0.53
N SER A 38 -11.53 17.53 -0.85
CA SER A 38 -10.47 17.78 0.13
C SER A 38 -10.57 19.19 0.71
N PHE A 39 -10.85 20.19 -0.12
CA PHE A 39 -11.02 21.58 0.28
C PHE A 39 -12.23 21.76 1.20
N ARG A 40 -13.36 21.12 0.87
CA ARG A 40 -14.56 21.08 1.72
C ARG A 40 -14.29 20.48 3.11
N LEU A 41 -13.34 19.55 3.20
CA LEU A 41 -12.93 18.96 4.48
C LEU A 41 -11.92 19.82 5.23
N ASN A 42 -10.89 20.32 4.55
CA ASN A 42 -9.84 21.19 5.07
C ASN A 42 -8.95 21.78 3.95
N LYS A 43 -8.66 23.09 3.96
CA LYS A 43 -7.79 23.72 2.94
C LYS A 43 -6.37 23.16 2.87
N TRP A 44 -5.78 22.79 4.01
CA TRP A 44 -4.44 22.18 4.05
C TRP A 44 -4.45 20.75 3.54
N LEU A 45 -5.54 20.01 3.78
CA LEU A 45 -5.73 18.70 3.18
C LEU A 45 -5.72 18.79 1.66
N ALA A 46 -6.44 19.76 1.08
CA ALA A 46 -6.47 19.95 -0.37
C ALA A 46 -5.07 20.15 -0.96
N LEU A 47 -4.23 20.96 -0.31
CA LEU A 47 -2.85 21.18 -0.75
C LEU A 47 -2.01 19.90 -0.67
N ILE A 48 -2.09 19.16 0.43
CA ILE A 48 -1.33 17.91 0.61
C ILE A 48 -1.79 16.86 -0.41
N VAL A 49 -3.09 16.72 -0.62
CA VAL A 49 -3.68 15.79 -1.61
C VAL A 49 -3.30 16.19 -3.02
N PHE A 50 -3.32 17.48 -3.36
CA PHE A 50 -2.86 17.99 -4.66
C PHE A 50 -1.45 17.51 -4.99
N PHE A 51 -0.49 17.80 -4.12
CA PHE A 51 0.91 17.41 -4.34
C PHE A 51 1.10 15.89 -4.24
N GLY A 52 0.36 15.22 -3.35
CA GLY A 52 0.40 13.77 -3.18
C GLY A 52 -0.03 13.04 -4.46
N MET A 53 -1.14 13.47 -5.05
CA MET A 53 -1.66 12.93 -6.31
C MET A 53 -0.69 13.16 -7.47
N ILE A 54 -0.10 14.35 -7.59
CA ILE A 54 0.91 14.61 -8.62
C ILE A 54 2.11 13.68 -8.45
N THR A 55 2.75 13.70 -7.27
CA THR A 55 4.00 12.98 -7.04
C THR A 55 3.85 11.47 -7.19
N GLN A 56 2.78 10.87 -6.67
CA GLN A 56 2.50 9.45 -6.85
C GLN A 56 2.21 9.11 -8.31
N SER A 57 1.39 9.91 -9.01
CA SER A 57 1.00 9.60 -10.39
C SER A 57 2.16 9.74 -11.38
N LEU A 58 3.15 10.60 -11.10
CA LEU A 58 4.36 10.72 -11.93
C LEU A 58 5.12 9.39 -12.10
N THR A 59 4.97 8.46 -11.16
CA THR A 59 5.63 7.13 -11.22
C THR A 59 5.03 6.20 -12.28
N THR A 60 3.76 6.39 -12.67
CA THR A 60 3.06 5.51 -13.61
C THR A 60 2.59 6.21 -14.87
N ILE A 61 2.33 7.52 -14.83
CA ILE A 61 1.62 8.28 -15.88
C ILE A 61 2.29 8.19 -17.26
N LYS A 62 3.61 7.98 -17.32
CA LYS A 62 4.34 7.85 -18.59
C LYS A 62 4.31 6.43 -19.19
N SER A 63 3.91 5.42 -18.41
CA SER A 63 3.86 4.04 -18.89
C SER A 63 2.69 3.87 -19.86
N GLY A 64 2.94 3.17 -20.96
CA GLY A 64 1.94 2.95 -22.01
C GLY A 64 1.76 4.12 -22.98
N LEU A 65 2.55 5.19 -22.84
CA LEU A 65 2.48 6.30 -23.78
C LEU A 65 3.33 6.02 -25.03
N LEU A 66 2.80 6.37 -26.21
CA LEU A 66 3.50 6.26 -27.48
C LEU A 66 4.47 7.41 -27.65
N SER A 67 5.71 7.11 -28.04
CA SER A 67 6.73 8.09 -28.41
C SER A 67 7.25 7.79 -29.83
N SER A 68 8.14 8.63 -30.36
CA SER A 68 8.86 8.37 -31.62
C SER A 68 9.66 7.07 -31.61
N TYR A 69 9.96 6.52 -30.43
CA TYR A 69 10.68 5.25 -30.23
C TYR A 69 9.74 4.07 -29.91
N GLY A 70 8.42 4.26 -30.04
CA GLY A 70 7.41 3.27 -29.67
C GLY A 70 6.84 3.48 -28.27
N MET A 71 6.16 2.45 -27.74
CA MET A 71 5.50 2.49 -26.43
C MET A 71 6.49 2.18 -25.31
N GLY A 72 6.65 3.12 -24.37
CA GLY A 72 7.52 2.95 -23.20
C GLY A 72 6.80 2.50 -21.94
N PHE A 73 7.43 1.68 -21.12
CA PHE A 73 6.97 1.32 -19.78
C PHE A 73 8.06 1.62 -18.75
N TRP A 74 7.70 2.28 -17.65
CA TRP A 74 8.66 2.73 -16.65
C TRP A 74 8.79 1.74 -15.48
N GLY A 75 10.04 1.43 -15.12
CA GLY A 75 10.36 0.60 -13.95
C GLY A 75 9.69 -0.78 -14.01
N PRO A 76 9.04 -1.25 -12.94
CA PRO A 76 8.43 -2.58 -12.90
C PRO A 76 7.25 -2.73 -13.88
N ASN A 77 6.70 -1.63 -14.41
CA ASN A 77 5.57 -1.68 -15.33
C ASN A 77 5.90 -2.37 -16.66
N GLY A 78 7.19 -2.42 -17.05
CA GLY A 78 7.62 -3.14 -18.25
C GLY A 78 7.43 -4.66 -18.15
N HIS A 79 7.34 -5.20 -16.94
CA HIS A 79 7.06 -6.61 -16.69
C HIS A 79 5.68 -6.78 -16.05
N ASP A 80 5.51 -6.27 -14.82
CA ASP A 80 4.29 -6.49 -14.03
C ASP A 80 3.09 -5.74 -14.62
N GLY A 81 3.29 -4.49 -15.06
CA GLY A 81 2.23 -3.69 -15.67
C GLY A 81 1.69 -4.31 -16.96
N VAL A 82 2.58 -4.77 -17.84
CA VAL A 82 2.21 -5.48 -19.08
C VAL A 82 1.48 -6.79 -18.77
N TRP A 83 1.95 -7.55 -17.77
CA TRP A 83 1.27 -8.77 -17.32
C TRP A 83 -0.18 -8.51 -16.89
N HIS A 84 -0.39 -7.49 -16.05
CA HIS A 84 -1.73 -7.12 -15.60
C HIS A 84 -2.62 -6.65 -16.75
N LEU A 85 -2.10 -5.87 -17.69
CA LEU A 85 -2.86 -5.46 -18.87
C LEU A 85 -3.30 -6.65 -19.73
N ALA A 86 -2.43 -7.66 -19.91
CA ALA A 86 -2.79 -8.86 -20.65
C ALA A 86 -3.96 -9.59 -19.97
N LEU A 87 -3.93 -9.74 -18.64
CA LEU A 87 -4.99 -10.37 -17.86
C LEU A 87 -6.30 -9.55 -17.90
N ILE A 88 -6.23 -8.23 -17.71
CA ILE A 88 -7.40 -7.34 -17.78
C ILE A 88 -8.08 -7.44 -19.15
N ASN A 89 -7.30 -7.41 -20.24
CA ASN A 89 -7.85 -7.53 -21.59
C ASN A 89 -8.37 -8.95 -21.88
N SER A 90 -7.76 -9.99 -21.31
CA SER A 90 -8.29 -11.36 -21.38
C SER A 90 -9.67 -11.43 -20.72
N LEU A 91 -9.78 -10.95 -19.47
CA LEU A 91 -11.03 -10.90 -18.72
C LEU A 91 -12.10 -10.06 -19.43
N ALA A 92 -11.73 -8.89 -19.97
CA ALA A 92 -12.65 -8.03 -20.72
C ALA A 92 -13.20 -8.69 -22.00
N ARG A 93 -12.38 -9.47 -22.71
CA ARG A 93 -12.83 -10.26 -23.87
C ARG A 93 -13.75 -11.38 -23.41
N HIS A 94 -13.38 -12.12 -22.37
CA HIS A 94 -14.19 -13.22 -21.84
C HIS A 94 -15.59 -12.75 -21.41
N LEU A 95 -15.66 -11.61 -20.72
CA LEU A 95 -16.92 -10.92 -20.35
C LEU A 95 -17.80 -10.55 -21.57
N LYS A 96 -17.20 -10.36 -22.75
CA LYS A 96 -17.94 -10.04 -23.99
C LYS A 96 -18.54 -11.30 -24.65
N PHE A 97 -17.84 -12.43 -24.60
CA PHE A 97 -18.16 -13.60 -25.42
C PHE A 97 -18.85 -14.74 -24.65
N SER A 98 -18.52 -14.94 -23.38
CA SER A 98 -19.05 -16.09 -22.62
C SER A 98 -20.40 -15.84 -21.98
N GLY A 99 -20.75 -14.59 -21.66
CA GLY A 99 -21.96 -14.23 -20.90
C GLY A 99 -22.03 -14.81 -19.47
N ASP A 100 -21.17 -15.76 -19.13
CA ASP A 100 -21.14 -16.45 -17.85
C ASP A 100 -20.09 -15.86 -16.92
N PHE A 101 -20.56 -15.16 -15.88
CA PHE A 101 -19.72 -14.61 -14.84
C PHE A 101 -18.95 -15.71 -14.07
N PHE A 102 -19.50 -16.91 -13.91
CA PHE A 102 -18.86 -17.98 -13.14
C PHE A 102 -17.67 -18.60 -13.87
N SER A 103 -17.68 -18.63 -15.21
CA SER A 103 -16.53 -19.04 -16.00
C SER A 103 -15.29 -18.14 -15.80
N LEU A 104 -15.44 -16.90 -15.30
CA LEU A 104 -14.32 -16.03 -14.93
C LEU A 104 -13.52 -16.57 -13.73
N LEU A 105 -14.14 -17.40 -12.88
CA LEU A 105 -13.46 -18.05 -11.76
C LEU A 105 -12.43 -19.09 -12.21
N GLN A 106 -12.47 -19.51 -13.48
CA GLN A 106 -11.49 -20.43 -14.06
C GLN A 106 -10.19 -19.70 -14.46
N ASN A 107 -10.24 -18.37 -14.62
CA ASN A 107 -9.10 -17.51 -14.94
C ASN A 107 -8.22 -18.04 -16.10
N PRO A 108 -8.75 -18.19 -17.32
CA PRO A 108 -8.02 -18.77 -18.44
C PRO A 108 -6.86 -17.86 -18.88
N ILE A 109 -5.65 -18.43 -18.95
CA ILE A 109 -4.44 -17.75 -19.45
C ILE A 109 -4.16 -18.09 -20.91
N LEU A 110 -4.21 -19.38 -21.23
CA LEU A 110 -3.97 -19.95 -22.55
C LEU A 110 -5.10 -20.94 -22.84
N ALA A 111 -5.33 -21.26 -24.11
CA ALA A 111 -6.29 -22.30 -24.47
C ALA A 111 -5.97 -23.58 -23.67
N HIS A 112 -6.95 -24.07 -22.90
CA HIS A 112 -6.85 -25.24 -22.02
C HIS A 112 -5.99 -25.10 -20.74
N PHE A 113 -5.46 -23.91 -20.42
CA PHE A 113 -4.72 -23.66 -19.17
C PHE A 113 -5.31 -22.52 -18.33
N ASN A 114 -5.65 -22.87 -17.09
CA ASN A 114 -6.16 -21.94 -16.08
C ASN A 114 -5.02 -21.39 -15.22
N LEU A 115 -5.04 -20.09 -14.97
CA LEU A 115 -4.15 -19.43 -14.02
C LEU A 115 -4.52 -19.83 -12.60
N LYS A 116 -3.66 -20.62 -11.97
CA LYS A 116 -3.73 -20.93 -10.54
C LYS A 116 -2.82 -20.00 -9.74
N ASN A 117 -3.07 -19.88 -8.44
CA ASN A 117 -2.24 -19.13 -7.49
C ASN A 117 -2.19 -17.61 -7.78
N TYR A 118 -3.31 -17.05 -8.22
CA TYR A 118 -3.42 -15.64 -8.59
C TYR A 118 -4.60 -14.93 -7.93
N HIS A 119 -4.43 -13.64 -7.66
CA HIS A 119 -5.42 -12.77 -7.03
C HIS A 119 -6.05 -11.85 -8.08
N PHE A 120 -7.10 -12.34 -8.73
CA PHE A 120 -7.65 -11.74 -9.94
C PHE A 120 -8.61 -10.56 -9.72
N LEU A 121 -9.03 -10.26 -8.47
CA LEU A 121 -10.12 -9.28 -8.26
C LEU A 121 -9.75 -7.87 -8.66
N PHE A 122 -8.48 -7.46 -8.56
CA PHE A 122 -8.06 -6.16 -9.06
C PHE A 122 -8.25 -6.08 -10.57
N ASP A 123 -7.69 -7.04 -11.32
CA ASP A 123 -7.76 -7.06 -12.78
C ASP A 123 -9.21 -7.17 -13.27
N LEU A 124 -10.03 -8.00 -12.59
CA LEU A 124 -11.47 -8.08 -12.86
C LEU A 124 -12.14 -6.72 -12.66
N SER A 125 -11.81 -6.00 -11.59
CA SER A 125 -12.37 -4.68 -11.33
C SER A 125 -12.04 -3.70 -12.46
N VAL A 126 -10.79 -3.70 -12.95
CA VAL A 126 -10.40 -2.85 -14.08
C VAL A 126 -11.09 -3.27 -15.36
N ALA A 127 -11.21 -4.58 -15.62
CA ALA A 127 -11.92 -5.10 -16.80
C ALA A 127 -13.40 -4.69 -16.80
N LEU A 128 -14.07 -4.77 -15.64
CA LEU A 128 -15.46 -4.31 -15.49
C LEU A 128 -15.58 -2.79 -15.73
N ILE A 129 -14.67 -1.98 -15.18
CA ILE A 129 -14.65 -0.54 -15.42
C ILE A 129 -14.46 -0.25 -16.92
N HIS A 130 -13.54 -0.94 -17.58
CA HIS A 130 -13.36 -0.84 -19.04
C HIS A 130 -14.65 -1.18 -19.80
N LYS A 131 -15.35 -2.24 -19.40
CA LYS A 131 -16.60 -2.66 -20.05
C LYS A 131 -17.75 -1.69 -19.86
N ILE A 132 -17.82 -1.00 -18.72
CA ILE A 132 -18.89 -0.04 -18.40
C ILE A 132 -18.59 1.35 -18.99
N THR A 133 -17.33 1.78 -18.90
CA THR A 133 -16.93 3.15 -19.29
C THR A 133 -16.38 3.26 -20.71
N PHE A 134 -16.04 2.13 -21.34
CA PHE A 134 -15.36 2.03 -22.63
C PHE A 134 -13.97 2.69 -22.66
N LEU A 135 -13.42 3.09 -21.52
CA LEU A 135 -12.08 3.67 -21.42
C LEU A 135 -11.02 2.60 -21.66
N PRO A 136 -9.96 2.85 -22.46
CA PRO A 136 -8.93 1.85 -22.73
C PRO A 136 -8.27 1.33 -21.44
N THR A 137 -8.03 0.02 -21.37
CA THR A 137 -7.43 -0.65 -20.21
C THR A 137 -6.06 -0.08 -19.85
N LEU A 138 -5.26 0.28 -20.87
CA LEU A 138 -3.98 0.97 -20.73
C LEU A 138 -4.11 2.28 -19.93
N ASN A 139 -5.08 3.11 -20.30
CA ASN A 139 -5.32 4.40 -19.68
C ASN A 139 -5.93 4.30 -18.29
N LEU A 140 -6.82 3.33 -18.10
CA LEU A 140 -7.34 2.99 -16.79
C LEU A 140 -6.20 2.61 -15.85
N TYR A 141 -5.31 1.73 -16.28
CA TYR A 141 -4.25 1.17 -15.44
C TYR A 141 -3.16 2.21 -15.10
N PHE A 142 -2.61 2.96 -16.06
CA PHE A 142 -1.45 3.82 -15.80
C PHE A 142 -1.75 5.29 -15.51
N GLN A 143 -2.89 5.82 -16.00
CA GLN A 143 -3.19 7.25 -15.91
C GLN A 143 -4.37 7.56 -14.99
N ILE A 144 -5.43 6.76 -14.98
CA ILE A 144 -6.68 7.10 -14.28
C ILE A 144 -6.74 6.49 -12.88
N ILE A 145 -6.63 5.16 -12.75
CA ILE A 145 -6.74 4.46 -11.46
C ILE A 145 -5.67 4.93 -10.45
N PRO A 146 -4.38 5.13 -10.83
CA PRO A 146 -3.37 5.66 -9.92
C PRO A 146 -3.77 6.98 -9.26
N ILE A 147 -4.33 7.92 -10.03
CA ILE A 147 -4.81 9.21 -9.55
C ILE A 147 -5.96 9.02 -8.56
N ILE A 148 -6.93 8.16 -8.91
CA ILE A 148 -8.10 7.89 -8.05
C ILE A 148 -7.67 7.27 -6.71
N LEU A 149 -6.83 6.23 -6.74
CA LEU A 149 -6.33 5.57 -5.53
C LEU A 149 -5.49 6.54 -4.69
N SER A 150 -4.68 7.38 -5.34
CA SER A 150 -3.94 8.44 -4.66
C SER A 150 -4.87 9.42 -3.95
N GLY A 151 -5.93 9.91 -4.58
CA GLY A 151 -6.92 10.78 -3.94
C GLY A 151 -7.61 10.11 -2.75
N PHE A 152 -7.98 8.83 -2.88
CA PHE A 152 -8.56 8.06 -1.77
C PHE A 152 -7.60 7.85 -0.61
N LEU A 153 -6.29 7.66 -0.86
CA LEU A 153 -5.29 7.54 0.21
C LEU A 153 -5.36 8.74 1.15
N GLY A 154 -5.36 9.95 0.58
CA GLY A 154 -5.39 11.18 1.36
C GLY A 154 -6.73 11.40 2.09
N ILE A 155 -7.85 11.28 1.38
CA ILE A 155 -9.17 11.50 1.98
C ILE A 155 -9.46 10.49 3.08
N LEU A 156 -9.25 9.19 2.84
CA LEU A 156 -9.55 8.16 3.83
C LEU A 156 -8.61 8.24 5.04
N THR A 157 -7.33 8.55 4.83
CA THR A 157 -6.38 8.79 5.92
C THR A 157 -6.86 9.94 6.80
N PHE A 158 -7.25 11.08 6.17
CA PHE A 158 -7.75 12.23 6.91
C PHE A 158 -9.01 11.88 7.71
N LEU A 159 -10.00 11.25 7.07
CA LEU A 159 -11.26 10.87 7.71
C LEU A 159 -11.05 9.89 8.86
N LEU A 160 -10.18 8.88 8.68
CA LEU A 160 -9.83 7.91 9.71
C LEU A 160 -9.22 8.59 10.93
N ILE A 161 -8.18 9.39 10.73
CA ILE A 161 -7.44 10.02 11.84
C ILE A 161 -8.27 11.11 12.52
N LYS A 162 -9.03 11.90 11.75
CA LYS A 162 -9.97 12.88 12.29
C LYS A 162 -11.06 12.19 13.11
N LYS A 163 -11.57 11.04 12.67
CA LYS A 163 -12.54 10.27 13.46
C LYS A 163 -11.95 9.77 14.77
N LEU A 164 -10.72 9.25 14.72
CA LEU A 164 -9.99 8.68 15.86
C LEU A 164 -9.60 9.73 16.92
N THR A 165 -9.16 10.92 16.49
CA THR A 165 -8.55 11.92 17.38
C THR A 165 -9.33 13.21 17.53
N LYS A 166 -10.30 13.47 16.63
CA LYS A 166 -10.97 14.77 16.47
C LYS A 166 -10.02 15.94 16.15
N ASN A 167 -8.78 15.64 15.77
CA ASN A 167 -7.74 16.64 15.51
C ASN A 167 -7.42 16.75 14.01
N ASN A 168 -7.75 17.91 13.42
CA ASN A 168 -7.47 18.19 12.00
C ASN A 168 -5.97 18.23 11.68
N LEU A 169 -5.14 18.78 12.57
CA LEU A 169 -3.70 18.86 12.36
C LEU A 169 -3.07 17.47 12.33
N ALA A 170 -3.40 16.62 13.30
CA ALA A 170 -2.94 15.23 13.32
C ALA A 170 -3.41 14.46 12.07
N ALA A 171 -4.63 14.72 11.61
CA ALA A 171 -5.14 14.15 10.36
C ALA A 171 -4.34 14.62 9.14
N CYS A 172 -4.13 15.92 8.95
CA CYS A 172 -3.32 16.45 7.85
C CYS A 172 -1.88 15.94 7.88
N LEU A 173 -1.24 15.91 9.05
CA LEU A 173 0.12 15.39 9.18
C LEU A 173 0.20 13.88 8.88
N SER A 174 -0.82 13.11 9.24
CA SER A 174 -0.89 11.70 8.89
C SER A 174 -1.03 11.49 7.37
N VAL A 175 -1.80 12.35 6.69
CA VAL A 175 -1.88 12.37 5.23
C VAL A 175 -0.53 12.75 4.61
N PHE A 176 0.15 13.75 5.17
CA PHE A 176 1.48 14.14 4.72
C PHE A 176 2.45 12.96 4.79
N PHE A 177 2.54 12.25 5.92
CA PHE A 177 3.43 11.09 6.04
C PHE A 177 2.97 9.88 5.21
N ALA A 178 1.68 9.76 4.89
CA ALA A 178 1.17 8.72 4.01
C ALA A 178 1.66 8.91 2.56
N TYR A 179 1.78 10.15 2.08
CA TYR A 179 2.34 10.47 0.74
C TYR A 179 3.87 10.61 0.74
N PHE A 180 4.41 11.35 1.71
CA PHE A 180 5.77 11.90 1.67
C PHE A 180 6.68 11.36 2.77
N GLY A 181 6.24 10.36 3.53
CA GLY A 181 7.16 9.61 4.36
C GLY A 181 8.27 9.02 3.47
N GLY A 182 9.52 9.32 3.79
CA GLY A 182 10.68 8.84 3.04
C GLY A 182 11.57 8.00 3.93
N ASN A 183 12.33 7.09 3.31
CA ASN A 183 13.41 6.37 3.98
C ASN A 183 14.70 7.20 3.98
N PHE A 184 15.75 6.67 4.59
CA PHE A 184 17.08 7.29 4.61
C PHE A 184 18.00 6.81 3.48
N GLY A 185 17.46 6.22 2.42
CA GLY A 185 18.27 5.64 1.35
C GLY A 185 19.06 6.68 0.57
N TRP A 186 18.50 7.89 0.46
CA TRP A 186 19.16 9.04 -0.15
C TRP A 186 20.42 9.48 0.60
N LEU A 187 20.52 9.23 1.92
CA LEU A 187 21.76 9.46 2.67
C LEU A 187 22.85 8.49 2.23
N VAL A 188 22.49 7.21 2.02
CA VAL A 188 23.42 6.18 1.55
C VAL A 188 23.96 6.54 0.16
N THR A 189 23.09 6.93 -0.78
CA THR A 189 23.53 7.33 -2.13
C THR A 189 24.34 8.61 -2.12
N LEU A 190 23.98 9.59 -1.28
CA LEU A 190 24.73 10.84 -1.16
C LEU A 190 26.15 10.60 -0.60
N LEU A 191 26.28 9.78 0.45
CA LEU A 191 27.56 9.39 1.02
C LEU A 191 28.44 8.60 0.04
N ARG A 192 27.83 7.98 -0.97
CA ARG A 192 28.52 7.27 -2.06
C ARG A 192 28.75 8.13 -3.30
N HIS A 193 28.44 9.43 -3.25
CA HIS A 193 28.50 10.35 -4.40
C HIS A 193 27.65 9.91 -5.61
N GLN A 194 26.55 9.17 -5.37
CA GLN A 194 25.61 8.67 -6.40
C GLN A 194 24.39 9.60 -6.59
N GLY A 195 24.41 10.78 -5.96
CA GLY A 195 23.31 11.74 -6.01
C GLY A 195 22.11 11.36 -5.14
N LEU A 196 20.96 11.99 -5.42
CA LEU A 196 19.71 11.76 -4.71
C LEU A 196 18.99 10.53 -5.29
N GLY A 197 18.82 9.50 -4.47
CA GLY A 197 18.15 8.27 -4.88
C GLY A 197 17.97 7.32 -3.71
N GLY A 198 18.08 6.03 -4.00
CA GLY A 198 18.16 5.00 -2.96
C GLY A 198 16.81 4.61 -2.33
N GLU A 199 15.70 4.83 -3.04
CA GLU A 199 14.36 4.46 -2.55
C GLU A 199 14.30 2.99 -2.08
N SER A 200 14.97 2.07 -2.77
CA SER A 200 14.97 0.65 -2.41
C SER A 200 16.26 0.18 -1.73
N MET A 201 17.07 1.10 -1.16
CA MET A 201 18.32 0.75 -0.46
C MET A 201 18.10 -0.23 0.69
N PHE A 202 16.95 -0.12 1.36
CA PHE A 202 16.55 -1.00 2.46
C PHE A 202 15.43 -1.98 2.04
N TRP A 203 15.40 -2.36 0.76
CA TRP A 203 14.39 -3.20 0.09
C TRP A 203 13.00 -2.60 -0.14
N ALA A 204 12.38 -1.96 0.85
CA ALA A 204 10.97 -1.59 0.73
C ALA A 204 10.78 -0.34 -0.14
N ASN A 205 9.82 -0.42 -1.06
CA ASN A 205 9.36 0.74 -1.82
C ASN A 205 8.69 1.75 -0.88
N GLN A 206 8.87 3.03 -1.17
CA GLN A 206 8.35 4.14 -0.39
C GLN A 206 6.99 4.61 -0.91
N SER A 207 6.35 5.47 -0.13
CA SER A 207 4.99 5.96 -0.39
C SER A 207 4.76 6.51 -1.80
N ILE A 208 5.78 7.15 -2.39
CA ILE A 208 5.67 7.74 -3.73
C ILE A 208 5.49 6.69 -4.83
N SER A 209 6.03 5.48 -4.64
CA SER A 209 6.07 4.41 -5.64
C SER A 209 4.99 3.34 -5.42
N PHE A 210 4.08 3.52 -4.48
CA PHE A 210 2.94 2.60 -4.30
C PHE A 210 2.07 2.40 -5.54
N PRO A 211 1.84 3.42 -6.41
CA PRO A 211 1.10 3.20 -7.64
C PRO A 211 1.73 2.21 -8.63
N LEU A 212 3.01 1.88 -8.47
CA LEU A 212 3.66 0.83 -9.26
C LEU A 212 3.09 -0.58 -8.99
N ASN A 213 2.31 -0.75 -7.92
CA ASN A 213 1.62 -2.00 -7.58
C ASN A 213 0.18 -1.69 -7.16
N LEU A 214 -0.70 -1.59 -8.15
CA LEU A 214 -2.08 -1.13 -7.94
C LEU A 214 -2.93 -2.12 -7.13
N GLN A 215 -2.59 -3.41 -7.14
CA GLN A 215 -3.23 -4.42 -6.29
C GLN A 215 -2.94 -4.12 -4.82
N PHE A 216 -1.66 -3.92 -4.48
CA PHE A 216 -1.28 -3.47 -3.15
C PHE A 216 -1.99 -2.15 -2.82
N PHE A 217 -1.96 -1.18 -3.73
CA PHE A 217 -2.48 0.14 -3.44
C PHE A 217 -3.99 0.11 -3.17
N LEU A 218 -4.78 -0.57 -4.01
CA LEU A 218 -6.22 -0.74 -3.79
C LEU A 218 -6.50 -1.49 -2.47
N SER A 219 -5.75 -2.54 -2.17
CA SER A 219 -5.92 -3.30 -0.93
C SER A 219 -5.67 -2.44 0.32
N LEU A 220 -4.72 -1.49 0.26
CA LEU A 220 -4.47 -0.50 1.31
C LEU A 220 -5.65 0.47 1.45
N ILE A 221 -6.18 0.98 0.33
CA ILE A 221 -7.36 1.86 0.32
C ILE A 221 -8.56 1.18 0.97
N LEU A 222 -8.84 -0.08 0.62
CA LEU A 222 -9.92 -0.86 1.22
C LEU A 222 -9.69 -1.12 2.72
N MET A 223 -8.44 -1.32 3.14
CA MET A 223 -8.10 -1.47 4.55
C MET A 223 -8.33 -0.17 5.33
N LEU A 224 -7.95 0.99 4.79
CA LEU A 224 -8.24 2.30 5.40
C LEU A 224 -9.76 2.58 5.48
N ALA A 225 -10.50 2.26 4.41
CA ALA A 225 -11.95 2.34 4.41
C ALA A 225 -12.58 1.41 5.47
N GLY A 226 -12.09 0.17 5.56
CA GLY A 226 -12.49 -0.80 6.56
C GLY A 226 -12.19 -0.34 7.98
N PHE A 227 -11.03 0.30 8.23
CA PHE A 227 -10.71 0.90 9.53
C PHE A 227 -11.67 2.04 9.91
N TYR A 228 -12.01 2.91 8.96
CA TYR A 228 -12.99 3.97 9.19
C TYR A 228 -14.39 3.40 9.51
N LEU A 229 -14.80 2.36 8.77
CA LEU A 229 -16.06 1.65 8.99
C LEU A 229 -16.07 0.88 10.31
N TYR A 230 -14.94 0.29 10.71
CA TYR A 230 -14.76 -0.39 11.99
C TYR A 230 -15.02 0.58 13.14
N LEU A 231 -14.37 1.76 13.15
CA LEU A 231 -14.66 2.79 14.14
C LEU A 231 -16.14 3.20 14.14
N SER A 232 -16.73 3.36 12.94
CA SER A 232 -18.13 3.77 12.78
C SER A 232 -19.13 2.68 13.21
N TYR A 233 -18.76 1.42 13.12
CA TYR A 233 -19.55 0.28 13.60
C TYR A 233 -19.55 0.22 15.12
N PHE A 234 -18.41 0.47 15.77
CA PHE A 234 -18.33 0.48 17.23
C PHE A 234 -19.03 1.68 17.87
N GLU A 235 -19.13 2.82 17.18
CA GLU A 235 -19.97 3.96 17.61
C GLU A 235 -21.46 3.67 17.50
N LYS A 236 -21.90 3.12 16.35
CA LYS A 236 -23.32 2.81 16.09
C LYS A 236 -23.42 1.49 15.31
N PRO A 237 -23.56 0.35 16.01
CA PRO A 237 -23.63 -0.97 15.38
C PRO A 237 -24.85 -1.09 14.48
N SER A 238 -24.69 -1.72 13.31
CA SER A 238 -25.81 -2.12 12.46
C SER A 238 -25.43 -3.35 11.65
N GLY A 239 -26.44 -4.16 11.28
CA GLY A 239 -26.23 -5.34 10.44
C GLY A 239 -25.62 -4.98 9.08
N LYS A 240 -26.06 -3.88 8.48
CA LYS A 240 -25.50 -3.34 7.22
C LYS A 240 -24.01 -3.01 7.34
N LYS A 241 -23.59 -2.35 8.43
CA LYS A 241 -22.18 -2.04 8.66
C LYS A 241 -21.35 -3.29 8.94
N LEU A 242 -21.91 -4.25 9.69
CA LEU A 242 -21.25 -5.53 9.94
C LEU A 242 -20.99 -6.26 8.61
N TRP A 243 -22.03 -6.43 7.79
CA TRP A 243 -21.91 -7.10 6.49
C TRP A 243 -20.92 -6.38 5.57
N LEU A 244 -21.04 -5.06 5.43
CA LEU A 244 -20.14 -4.26 4.58
C LEU A 244 -18.69 -4.35 5.05
N LEU A 245 -18.45 -4.32 6.36
CA LEU A 245 -17.12 -4.43 6.94
C LEU A 245 -16.53 -5.83 6.72
N SER A 246 -17.33 -6.87 6.97
CA SER A 246 -16.95 -8.25 6.71
C SER A 246 -16.58 -8.47 5.24
N PHE A 247 -17.39 -7.91 4.33
CA PHE A 247 -17.19 -7.98 2.89
C PHE A 247 -15.94 -7.25 2.44
N ILE A 248 -15.74 -5.99 2.86
CA ILE A 248 -14.55 -5.21 2.50
C ILE A 248 -13.29 -5.94 2.97
N PHE A 249 -13.20 -6.32 4.25
CA PHE A 249 -12.02 -7.02 4.76
C PHE A 249 -11.82 -8.40 4.14
N GLY A 250 -12.91 -9.13 3.87
CA GLY A 250 -12.86 -10.45 3.25
C GLY A 250 -12.35 -10.42 1.81
N LEU A 251 -12.74 -9.39 1.03
CA LEU A 251 -12.33 -9.23 -0.37
C LEU A 251 -10.85 -8.87 -0.55
N ILE A 252 -10.22 -8.26 0.45
CA ILE A 252 -8.82 -7.81 0.35
C ILE A 252 -7.91 -8.94 -0.10
N ILE A 253 -8.13 -10.18 0.36
CA ILE A 253 -7.29 -11.32 -0.02
C ILE A 253 -7.31 -11.63 -1.53
N GLY A 254 -8.44 -11.40 -2.21
CA GLY A 254 -8.57 -11.61 -3.65
C GLY A 254 -8.02 -10.49 -4.50
N ILE A 255 -7.75 -9.32 -3.91
CA ILE A 255 -7.05 -8.20 -4.54
C ILE A 255 -5.55 -8.36 -4.32
N LYS A 256 -5.14 -8.55 -3.05
CA LYS A 256 -3.76 -8.80 -2.67
C LYS A 256 -3.73 -9.68 -1.42
N ALA A 257 -3.23 -10.91 -1.56
CA ALA A 257 -3.18 -11.84 -0.43
C ALA A 257 -2.43 -11.30 0.79
N TYR A 258 -1.36 -10.52 0.60
CA TYR A 258 -0.60 -9.95 1.72
C TYR A 258 -1.48 -9.06 2.60
N GLY A 259 -2.28 -8.16 2.00
CA GLY A 259 -3.25 -7.35 2.73
C GLY A 259 -4.31 -8.19 3.44
N GLY A 260 -4.78 -9.26 2.78
CA GLY A 260 -5.77 -10.18 3.35
C GLY A 260 -5.24 -10.93 4.57
N ILE A 261 -4.02 -11.44 4.49
CA ILE A 261 -3.32 -12.11 5.60
C ILE A 261 -3.15 -11.15 6.78
N ILE A 262 -2.68 -9.91 6.51
CA ILE A 262 -2.50 -8.88 7.54
C ILE A 262 -3.81 -8.62 8.29
N ILE A 263 -4.91 -8.36 7.57
CA ILE A 263 -6.17 -7.97 8.21
C ILE A 263 -6.85 -9.13 8.92
N LEU A 264 -6.83 -10.35 8.35
CA LEU A 264 -7.41 -11.53 9.00
C LEU A 264 -6.64 -11.90 10.27
N PHE A 265 -5.31 -11.87 10.23
CA PHE A 265 -4.48 -12.07 11.41
C PHE A 265 -4.82 -11.03 12.49
N ALA A 266 -4.87 -9.75 12.12
CA ALA A 266 -5.17 -8.68 13.06
C ALA A 266 -6.58 -8.77 13.67
N LEU A 267 -7.59 -9.16 12.88
CA LEU A 267 -8.94 -9.43 13.36
C LEU A 267 -8.98 -10.64 14.31
N GLY A 268 -8.21 -11.69 14.02
CA GLY A 268 -8.06 -12.85 14.89
C GLY A 268 -7.44 -12.49 16.24
N VAL A 269 -6.31 -11.77 16.22
CA VAL A 269 -5.65 -11.25 17.43
C VAL A 269 -6.60 -10.36 18.24
N THR A 270 -7.30 -9.44 17.57
CA THR A 270 -8.25 -8.54 18.23
C THR A 270 -9.42 -9.30 18.83
N THR A 271 -9.94 -10.30 18.11
CA THR A 271 -11.00 -11.18 18.60
C THR A 271 -10.57 -11.91 19.86
N PHE A 272 -9.42 -12.57 19.83
CA PHE A 272 -8.89 -13.30 20.98
C PHE A 272 -8.70 -12.39 22.20
N TRP A 273 -8.09 -11.22 21.97
CA TRP A 273 -7.91 -10.24 23.03
C TRP A 273 -9.25 -9.71 23.58
N GLU A 274 -10.23 -9.40 22.73
CA GLU A 274 -11.56 -8.94 23.19
C GLU A 274 -12.31 -10.01 23.97
N LEU A 275 -12.22 -11.28 23.56
CA LEU A 275 -12.87 -12.40 24.24
C LEU A 275 -12.26 -12.62 25.64
N ILE A 276 -10.94 -12.53 25.77
CA ILE A 276 -10.27 -12.72 27.06
C ILE A 276 -10.49 -11.53 27.98
N THR A 277 -10.20 -10.32 27.49
CA THR A 277 -10.09 -9.12 28.34
C THR A 277 -11.39 -8.35 28.48
N LYS A 278 -12.28 -8.40 27.48
CA LYS A 278 -13.51 -7.59 27.44
C LYS A 278 -14.79 -8.42 27.41
N LYS A 279 -14.70 -9.74 27.20
CA LYS A 279 -15.84 -10.66 27.01
C LYS A 279 -16.79 -10.17 25.90
N LYS A 280 -16.25 -9.52 24.85
CA LYS A 280 -17.02 -8.98 23.72
C LYS A 280 -16.87 -9.85 22.48
N VAL A 281 -17.97 -10.07 21.77
CA VAL A 281 -18.03 -10.92 20.56
C VAL A 281 -18.20 -10.12 19.26
N ARG A 282 -18.13 -8.78 19.33
CA ARG A 282 -18.39 -7.93 18.15
C ARG A 282 -17.34 -8.13 17.06
N THR A 283 -16.05 -8.15 17.41
CA THR A 283 -14.98 -8.39 16.43
C THR A 283 -14.98 -9.83 15.93
N LEU A 284 -15.40 -10.80 16.76
CA LEU A 284 -15.56 -12.19 16.33
C LEU A 284 -16.52 -12.31 15.13
N LYS A 285 -17.65 -11.61 15.15
CA LYS A 285 -18.60 -11.62 14.02
C LYS A 285 -17.98 -11.03 12.74
N ILE A 286 -17.17 -9.98 12.87
CA ILE A 286 -16.45 -9.38 11.75
C ILE A 286 -15.41 -10.37 11.22
N PHE A 287 -14.60 -10.96 12.12
CA PHE A 287 -13.57 -11.94 11.77
C PHE A 287 -14.16 -13.14 11.03
N LEU A 288 -15.21 -13.78 11.57
CA LEU A 288 -15.85 -14.92 10.93
C LEU A 288 -16.46 -14.56 9.57
N GLY A 289 -17.14 -13.42 9.47
CA GLY A 289 -17.70 -12.94 8.20
C GLY A 289 -16.61 -12.67 7.16
N SER A 290 -15.53 -12.00 7.54
CA SER A 290 -14.39 -11.76 6.67
C SER A 290 -13.69 -13.05 6.27
N LEU A 291 -13.51 -13.98 7.22
CA LEU A 291 -12.88 -15.28 6.95
C LEU A 291 -13.69 -16.09 5.93
N ILE A 292 -15.00 -16.18 6.10
CA ILE A 292 -15.88 -16.88 5.14
C ILE A 292 -15.73 -16.27 3.74
N ILE A 293 -15.81 -14.94 3.63
CA ILE A 293 -15.70 -14.26 2.33
C ILE A 293 -14.30 -14.45 1.74
N SER A 294 -13.24 -14.36 2.55
CA SER A 294 -11.88 -14.64 2.12
C SER A 294 -11.70 -16.07 1.62
N LEU A 295 -12.26 -17.06 2.31
CA LEU A 295 -12.21 -18.46 1.89
C LEU A 295 -12.95 -18.66 0.56
N LEU A 296 -14.15 -18.09 0.41
CA LEU A 296 -14.93 -18.16 -0.82
C LEU A 296 -14.19 -17.55 -2.03
N VAL A 297 -13.44 -16.47 -1.80
CA VAL A 297 -12.67 -15.78 -2.85
C VAL A 297 -11.34 -16.47 -3.15
N PHE A 298 -10.66 -16.97 -2.12
CA PHE A 298 -9.28 -17.44 -2.22
C PHE A 298 -9.20 -18.90 -2.66
N LEU A 299 -10.00 -19.79 -2.06
CA LEU A 299 -9.89 -21.23 -2.24
C LEU A 299 -10.07 -21.71 -3.69
N PRO A 300 -11.05 -21.21 -4.49
CA PRO A 300 -11.26 -21.69 -5.86
C PRO A 300 -10.01 -21.60 -6.75
N ASN A 301 -9.14 -20.61 -6.50
CA ASN A 301 -7.93 -20.36 -7.29
C ASN A 301 -6.64 -20.92 -6.67
N ASN A 302 -6.67 -21.36 -5.40
CA ASN A 302 -5.46 -21.65 -4.61
C ASN A 302 -5.50 -23.00 -3.87
N TRP A 303 -6.57 -23.79 -3.97
CA TRP A 303 -6.74 -25.05 -3.21
C TRP A 303 -5.61 -26.07 -3.43
N ALA A 304 -5.09 -26.17 -4.65
CA ALA A 304 -4.02 -27.11 -5.01
C ALA A 304 -2.61 -26.48 -4.98
N SER A 305 -2.45 -25.34 -4.32
CA SER A 305 -1.19 -24.60 -4.25
C SER A 305 -0.19 -25.28 -3.30
N SER A 306 1.08 -25.40 -3.71
CA SER A 306 2.15 -25.82 -2.82
C SER A 306 2.53 -24.67 -1.87
N SER A 307 3.14 -24.99 -0.72
CA SER A 307 3.58 -23.95 0.23
C SER A 307 4.52 -22.96 -0.44
N LEU A 308 4.03 -21.71 -0.58
CA LEU A 308 4.71 -20.59 -1.23
C LEU A 308 5.72 -19.89 -0.33
N PHE A 309 5.65 -20.05 0.99
CA PHE A 309 6.54 -19.38 1.93
C PHE A 309 7.60 -20.33 2.49
N VAL A 310 8.84 -19.84 2.58
CA VAL A 310 9.99 -20.51 3.20
C VAL A 310 10.35 -19.75 4.46
N PHE A 311 10.45 -20.46 5.58
CA PHE A 311 10.98 -19.88 6.81
C PHE A 311 12.48 -19.58 6.62
N SER A 312 12.81 -18.29 6.56
CA SER A 312 14.17 -17.79 6.32
C SER A 312 14.33 -16.51 7.13
N PRO A 313 14.52 -16.62 8.46
CA PRO A 313 14.50 -15.49 9.34
C PRO A 313 15.63 -14.50 8.98
N LEU A 314 15.37 -13.21 9.09
CA LEU A 314 16.29 -12.11 8.83
C LEU A 314 16.96 -12.13 7.44
N TRP A 315 16.38 -12.84 6.45
CA TRP A 315 16.95 -12.89 5.10
C TRP A 315 17.04 -11.48 4.47
N LEU A 316 15.96 -10.70 4.53
CA LEU A 316 15.90 -9.35 3.97
C LEU A 316 16.95 -8.39 4.60
N PRO A 317 17.03 -8.25 5.94
CA PRO A 317 18.10 -7.48 6.59
C PRO A 317 19.52 -7.94 6.21
N ARG A 318 19.75 -9.25 6.07
CA ARG A 318 21.07 -9.77 5.68
C ARG A 318 21.45 -9.41 4.26
N VAL A 319 20.58 -9.72 3.30
CA VAL A 319 20.88 -9.43 1.88
C VAL A 319 20.95 -7.92 1.62
N MET A 320 20.22 -7.10 2.38
CA MET A 320 20.39 -5.64 2.33
C MET A 320 21.82 -5.19 2.64
N ILE A 321 22.47 -5.82 3.62
CA ILE A 321 23.87 -5.55 4.00
C ILE A 321 24.83 -6.19 2.99
N ASP A 322 24.54 -7.42 2.57
CA ASP A 322 25.44 -8.21 1.73
C ASP A 322 25.47 -7.72 0.26
N ALA A 323 24.37 -7.16 -0.26
CA ALA A 323 24.22 -6.78 -1.66
C ALA A 323 24.77 -5.37 -1.97
N PRO A 324 25.73 -5.19 -2.91
CA PRO A 324 26.34 -3.89 -3.22
C PRO A 324 25.38 -2.81 -3.74
N ASP A 325 24.33 -3.21 -4.46
CA ASP A 325 23.27 -2.32 -5.00
C ASP A 325 22.29 -1.83 -3.92
N ARG A 326 22.42 -2.36 -2.69
CA ARG A 326 21.65 -1.97 -1.49
C ARG A 326 22.55 -1.20 -0.53
N VAL A 327 22.36 -1.39 0.79
CA VAL A 327 23.27 -0.82 1.81
C VAL A 327 24.69 -1.31 1.64
N GLY A 328 24.90 -2.54 1.14
CA GLY A 328 26.18 -3.01 0.60
C GLY A 328 27.38 -2.81 1.54
N TRP A 329 27.19 -2.99 2.84
CA TRP A 329 28.26 -2.83 3.81
C TRP A 329 29.08 -4.12 3.91
N LEU A 330 29.90 -4.37 2.89
CA LEU A 330 30.66 -5.61 2.71
C LEU A 330 31.52 -5.99 3.92
N ARG A 331 32.10 -5.00 4.62
CA ARG A 331 32.85 -5.25 5.86
C ARG A 331 31.99 -5.86 6.96
N LEU A 332 30.75 -5.39 7.13
CA LEU A 332 29.81 -5.95 8.10
C LEU A 332 29.36 -7.35 7.67
N ALA A 333 29.12 -7.57 6.38
CA ALA A 333 28.79 -8.87 5.82
C ALA A 333 29.89 -9.92 6.10
N GLN A 334 31.15 -9.57 5.79
CA GLN A 334 32.32 -10.42 6.03
C GLN A 334 32.54 -10.69 7.52
N ALA A 335 32.45 -9.67 8.37
CA ALA A 335 32.57 -9.82 9.82
C ALA A 335 31.49 -10.76 10.38
N ARG A 336 30.23 -10.61 9.94
CA ARG A 336 29.11 -11.49 10.31
C ARG A 336 29.40 -12.95 9.94
N GLN A 337 29.88 -13.22 8.72
CA GLN A 337 30.22 -14.57 8.29
C GLN A 337 31.39 -15.16 9.11
N ALA A 338 32.44 -14.37 9.35
CA ALA A 338 33.58 -14.80 10.17
C ALA A 338 33.18 -15.10 11.63
N TYR A 339 32.34 -14.26 12.25
CA TYR A 339 31.86 -14.51 13.61
C TYR A 339 31.02 -15.77 13.71
N PHE A 340 30.20 -16.07 12.70
CA PHE A 340 29.46 -17.32 12.65
C PHE A 340 30.38 -18.53 12.52
N ALA A 341 31.33 -18.50 11.57
CA ALA A 341 32.25 -19.60 11.30
C ALA A 341 33.20 -19.91 12.47
N THR A 342 33.58 -18.89 13.25
CA THR A 342 34.48 -19.02 14.40
C THR A 342 33.76 -19.24 15.74
N GLY A 343 32.43 -19.36 15.75
CA GLY A 343 31.66 -19.55 16.98
C GLY A 343 31.60 -18.33 17.90
N LEU A 344 31.92 -17.13 17.41
CA LEU A 344 31.85 -15.87 18.17
C LEU A 344 30.42 -15.33 18.20
N TRP A 345 29.52 -16.06 18.85
CA TRP A 345 28.06 -15.84 18.84
C TRP A 345 27.63 -14.44 19.27
N LEU A 346 28.26 -13.86 20.31
CA LEU A 346 27.90 -12.51 20.77
C LEU A 346 28.14 -11.46 19.67
N LYS A 347 29.30 -11.52 19.00
CA LYS A 347 29.61 -10.60 17.91
C LYS A 347 28.71 -10.84 16.70
N TRP A 348 28.35 -12.09 16.44
CA TRP A 348 27.39 -12.44 15.41
C TRP A 348 26.00 -11.85 15.68
N TRP A 349 25.47 -12.01 16.90
CA TRP A 349 24.18 -11.44 17.31
C TRP A 349 24.17 -9.91 17.26
N LEU A 350 25.26 -9.26 17.65
CA LEU A 350 25.40 -7.81 17.52
C LEU A 350 25.41 -7.37 16.05
N ALA A 351 26.05 -8.12 15.15
CA ALA A 351 26.04 -7.84 13.72
C ALA A 351 24.65 -8.02 13.09
N GLU A 352 23.94 -9.10 13.43
CA GLU A 352 22.54 -9.34 13.00
C GLU A 352 21.61 -8.24 13.55
N GLY A 353 21.77 -7.87 14.83
CA GLY A 353 21.02 -6.80 15.48
C GLY A 353 21.26 -5.42 14.84
N LEU A 354 22.51 -5.11 14.47
CA LEU A 354 22.85 -3.91 13.73
C LEU A 354 22.22 -3.90 12.33
N GLY A 355 22.28 -5.02 11.60
CA GLY A 355 21.63 -5.17 10.30
C GLY A 355 20.12 -4.95 10.38
N LEU A 356 19.46 -5.51 11.41
CA LEU A 356 18.05 -5.31 11.66
C LEU A 356 17.70 -3.86 12.03
N ALA A 357 18.54 -3.21 12.84
CA ALA A 357 18.37 -1.81 13.20
C ALA A 357 18.49 -0.91 11.95
N ILE A 358 19.49 -1.14 11.09
CA ILE A 358 19.65 -0.44 9.82
C ILE A 358 18.43 -0.66 8.93
N PHE A 359 17.92 -1.89 8.85
CA PHE A 359 16.74 -2.21 8.05
C PHE A 359 15.51 -1.41 8.50
N PHE A 360 15.21 -1.38 9.80
CA PHE A 360 14.05 -0.65 10.31
C PHE A 360 14.23 0.86 10.30
N ILE A 361 15.34 1.38 10.84
CA ILE A 361 15.61 2.83 10.91
C ILE A 361 15.72 3.39 9.50
N GLY A 362 16.46 2.69 8.64
CA GLY A 362 16.63 3.03 7.24
C GLY A 362 15.29 3.17 6.53
N ASN A 363 14.45 2.12 6.56
CA ASN A 363 13.14 2.13 5.91
C ASN A 363 12.15 3.12 6.53
N LEU A 364 12.09 3.22 7.85
CA LEU A 364 11.16 4.15 8.53
C LEU A 364 11.52 5.59 8.20
N GLY A 365 12.80 5.92 8.13
CA GLY A 365 13.30 7.26 7.84
C GLY A 365 12.60 8.31 8.70
N THR A 366 11.93 9.27 8.06
CA THR A 366 11.21 10.35 8.77
C THR A 366 10.02 9.84 9.60
N ARG A 367 9.50 8.64 9.31
CA ARG A 367 8.38 8.03 10.05
C ARG A 367 8.79 7.45 11.40
N ILE A 368 10.09 7.38 11.71
CA ILE A 368 10.59 6.83 12.98
C ILE A 368 9.99 7.54 14.21
N ILE A 369 9.63 8.81 14.06
CA ILE A 369 8.93 9.58 15.09
C ILE A 369 7.60 8.95 15.54
N GLY A 370 6.98 8.10 14.70
CA GLY A 370 5.78 7.34 15.03
C GLY A 370 5.96 6.38 16.21
N LEU A 371 7.21 6.03 16.55
CA LEU A 371 7.54 5.28 17.76
C LEU A 371 7.05 5.98 19.03
N GLY A 372 6.93 7.32 19.03
CA GLY A 372 6.37 8.06 20.17
C GLY A 372 4.93 7.66 20.49
N LYS A 373 4.07 7.56 19.48
CA LYS A 373 2.68 7.11 19.66
C LYS A 373 2.61 5.64 20.05
N LEU A 374 3.45 4.80 19.44
CA LEU A 374 3.53 3.38 19.76
C LEU A 374 3.93 3.15 21.23
N GLY A 375 4.97 3.84 21.70
CA GLY A 375 5.41 3.80 23.10
C GLY A 375 4.33 4.30 24.08
N HIS A 376 3.57 5.33 23.71
CA HIS A 376 2.44 5.79 24.50
C HIS A 376 1.35 4.71 24.63
N TRP A 377 1.02 3.96 23.57
CA TRP A 377 0.05 2.88 23.64
C TRP A 377 0.56 1.70 24.47
N PHE A 378 1.83 1.32 24.35
CA PHE A 378 2.42 0.26 25.17
C PHE A 378 2.42 0.61 26.66
N ARG A 379 2.80 1.84 27.03
CA ARG A 379 2.73 2.31 28.43
C ARG A 379 1.30 2.27 28.98
N ASN A 380 0.29 2.45 28.12
CA ASN A 380 -1.13 2.47 28.48
C ASN A 380 -1.88 1.21 28.00
N TRP A 381 -1.21 0.05 27.91
CA TRP A 381 -1.78 -1.15 27.29
C TRP A 381 -3.11 -1.61 27.91
N ARG A 382 -3.33 -1.38 29.21
CA ARG A 382 -4.59 -1.70 29.88
C ARG A 382 -5.79 -0.87 29.39
N LYS A 383 -5.55 0.29 28.79
CA LYS A 383 -6.57 1.22 28.27
C LYS A 383 -6.71 1.15 26.75
N ILE A 384 -6.06 0.18 26.11
CA ILE A 384 -6.04 0.08 24.66
C ILE A 384 -7.45 -0.22 24.10
N SER A 385 -7.82 0.48 23.03
CA SER A 385 -9.09 0.27 22.34
C SER A 385 -8.99 -0.93 21.40
N SER A 386 -10.13 -1.49 21.02
CA SER A 386 -10.17 -2.62 20.08
C SER A 386 -9.62 -2.24 18.70
N PHE A 387 -9.82 -0.98 18.28
CA PHE A 387 -9.20 -0.46 17.07
C PHE A 387 -7.67 -0.41 17.18
N GLN A 388 -7.14 0.01 18.33
CA GLN A 388 -5.70 0.05 18.55
C GLN A 388 -5.09 -1.37 18.54
N VAL A 389 -5.77 -2.37 19.10
CA VAL A 389 -5.31 -3.77 19.01
C VAL A 389 -5.34 -4.27 17.57
N LEU A 390 -6.40 -3.98 16.81
CA LEU A 390 -6.48 -4.28 15.38
C LEU A 390 -5.32 -3.64 14.62
N PHE A 391 -5.09 -2.35 14.83
CA PHE A 391 -4.02 -1.61 14.18
C PHE A 391 -2.63 -2.15 14.54
N LEU A 392 -2.39 -2.50 15.81
CA LEU A 392 -1.16 -3.15 16.26
C LEU A 392 -0.99 -4.55 15.68
N GLY A 393 -2.06 -5.33 15.55
CA GLY A 393 -2.04 -6.62 14.87
C GLY A 393 -1.64 -6.48 13.40
N CYS A 394 -2.15 -5.45 12.71
CA CYS A 394 -1.75 -5.16 11.34
C CYS A 394 -0.26 -4.76 11.26
N LEU A 395 0.21 -3.90 12.16
CA LEU A 395 1.63 -3.52 12.26
C LEU A 395 2.53 -4.72 12.53
N LEU A 396 2.10 -5.61 13.43
CA LEU A 396 2.85 -6.81 13.79
C LEU A 396 2.97 -7.76 12.59
N ALA A 397 1.86 -8.07 11.91
CA ALA A 397 1.88 -8.95 10.74
C ALA A 397 2.69 -8.34 9.59
N SER A 398 2.46 -7.07 9.27
CA SER A 398 3.15 -6.38 8.16
C SER A 398 4.65 -6.21 8.40
N GLY A 399 5.08 -6.06 9.66
CA GLY A 399 6.49 -5.94 10.03
C GLY A 399 7.21 -7.28 10.22
N LEU A 400 6.55 -8.28 10.84
CA LEU A 400 7.20 -9.55 11.18
C LEU A 400 7.23 -10.58 10.06
N VAL A 401 6.17 -10.69 9.24
CA VAL A 401 6.14 -11.67 8.14
C VAL A 401 7.37 -11.54 7.22
N PRO A 402 7.76 -10.35 6.72
CA PRO A 402 8.95 -10.23 5.87
C PRO A 402 10.27 -10.51 6.62
N LEU A 403 10.28 -10.49 7.96
CA LEU A 403 11.47 -10.87 8.73
C LEU A 403 11.60 -12.37 8.95
N LEU A 404 10.52 -13.13 8.82
CA LEU A 404 10.50 -14.56 9.14
C LEU A 404 10.41 -15.42 7.88
N PHE A 405 9.77 -14.91 6.83
CA PHE A 405 9.44 -15.68 5.65
C PHE A 405 9.84 -14.96 4.36
N ILE A 406 10.30 -15.74 3.40
CA ILE A 406 10.47 -15.33 2.00
C ILE A 406 9.53 -16.15 1.11
N GLN A 407 9.13 -15.59 -0.03
CA GLN A 407 8.31 -16.32 -1.00
C GLN A 407 9.22 -17.12 -1.96
N LYS A 408 8.86 -18.39 -2.22
CA LYS A 408 9.51 -19.24 -3.22
C LYS A 408 9.41 -18.60 -4.61
N GLY A 409 10.45 -18.77 -5.42
CA GLY A 409 10.55 -18.22 -6.77
C GLY A 409 10.97 -16.75 -6.80
N ASN A 410 10.37 -15.90 -5.96
CA ASN A 410 10.77 -14.49 -5.86
C ASN A 410 10.72 -13.97 -4.41
N PRO A 411 11.85 -13.95 -3.68
CA PRO A 411 11.93 -13.43 -2.33
C PRO A 411 11.47 -11.97 -2.19
N TRP A 412 11.59 -11.17 -3.25
CA TRP A 412 11.15 -9.77 -3.27
C TRP A 412 9.66 -9.62 -2.92
N ASN A 413 8.83 -10.60 -3.28
CA ASN A 413 7.40 -10.54 -3.01
C ASN A 413 7.05 -10.40 -1.52
N SER A 414 7.86 -10.99 -0.64
CA SER A 414 7.66 -10.91 0.81
C SER A 414 7.83 -9.50 1.38
N ILE A 415 8.65 -8.63 0.77
CA ILE A 415 8.84 -7.25 1.23
C ILE A 415 7.56 -6.41 1.08
N GLN A 416 6.62 -6.81 0.23
CA GLN A 416 5.38 -6.06 0.00
C GLN A 416 4.49 -5.99 1.25
N PHE A 417 4.65 -6.92 2.22
CA PHE A 417 4.06 -6.77 3.55
C PHE A 417 4.55 -5.50 4.25
N PHE A 418 5.84 -5.18 4.12
CA PHE A 418 6.47 -4.04 4.74
C PHE A 418 5.96 -2.70 4.19
N SER A 419 5.42 -2.67 2.96
CA SER A 419 4.78 -1.47 2.42
C SER A 419 3.56 -1.03 3.24
N TYR A 420 2.77 -1.98 3.78
CA TYR A 420 1.68 -1.65 4.73
C TYR A 420 2.24 -1.13 6.05
N PHE A 421 3.31 -1.74 6.55
CA PHE A 421 3.99 -1.32 7.77
C PHE A 421 4.42 0.14 7.69
N LEU A 422 5.03 0.55 6.56
CA LEU A 422 5.45 1.94 6.32
C LEU A 422 4.28 2.92 6.34
N VAL A 423 3.14 2.58 5.75
CA VAL A 423 1.95 3.44 5.78
C VAL A 423 1.43 3.61 7.21
N PHE A 424 1.28 2.50 7.94
CA PHE A 424 0.79 2.54 9.31
C PHE A 424 1.74 3.32 10.23
N PHE A 425 3.05 3.19 10.05
CA PHE A 425 4.02 4.02 10.76
C PHE A 425 3.94 5.50 10.34
N GLY A 426 3.63 5.80 9.08
CA GLY A 426 3.34 7.17 8.63
C GLY A 426 2.13 7.77 9.35
N LEU A 427 1.07 6.99 9.56
CA LEU A 427 -0.08 7.43 10.35
C LEU A 427 0.32 7.70 11.82
N LEU A 428 1.12 6.82 12.42
CA LEU A 428 1.63 7.03 13.79
C LEU A 428 2.52 8.27 13.89
N ALA A 429 3.33 8.55 12.86
CA ALA A 429 4.18 9.73 12.81
C ALA A 429 3.36 11.02 12.81
N GLY A 430 2.33 11.08 11.95
CA GLY A 430 1.41 12.21 11.91
C GLY A 430 0.62 12.41 13.20
N LEU A 431 0.16 11.31 13.82
CA LEU A 431 -0.47 11.33 15.15
C LEU A 431 0.48 11.89 16.22
N THR A 432 1.73 11.44 16.23
CA THR A 432 2.73 11.86 17.23
C THR A 432 3.00 13.35 17.15
N ILE A 433 3.34 13.87 15.96
CA ILE A 433 3.59 15.31 15.79
C ILE A 433 2.31 16.11 16.06
N GLY A 434 1.18 15.69 15.48
CA GLY A 434 -0.06 16.44 15.59
C GLY A 434 -0.52 16.63 17.02
N GLU A 435 -0.49 15.56 17.83
CA GLU A 435 -0.84 15.65 19.25
C GLU A 435 0.17 16.50 20.03
N PHE A 436 1.46 16.39 19.73
CA PHE A 436 2.50 17.19 20.37
C PHE A 436 2.31 18.69 20.10
N LEU A 437 2.10 19.09 18.85
CA LEU A 437 1.92 20.49 18.45
C LEU A 437 0.61 21.08 18.99
N THR A 438 -0.47 20.30 19.03
CA THR A 438 -1.74 20.74 19.61
C THR A 438 -1.62 20.94 21.12
N LYS A 439 -0.96 20.03 21.85
CA LYS A 439 -0.77 20.16 23.30
C LYS A 439 0.04 21.39 23.68
N LYS A 440 1.08 21.73 22.91
CA LYS A 440 1.92 22.91 23.17
C LYS A 440 1.30 24.24 22.72
N LYS A 441 0.06 24.25 22.18
CA LYS A 441 -0.59 25.43 21.57
C LYS A 441 0.26 26.13 20.48
N ILE A 442 1.31 25.49 19.97
CA ILE A 442 2.22 26.08 18.96
C ILE A 442 1.45 26.37 17.66
N TRP A 443 0.47 25.54 17.34
CA TRP A 443 -0.32 25.69 16.12
C TRP A 443 -1.30 26.88 16.14
N LEU A 444 -1.76 27.31 17.32
CA LEU A 444 -2.64 28.47 17.48
C LEU A 444 -1.91 29.81 17.24
N ARG A 445 -0.60 29.80 17.02
CA ARG A 445 0.20 30.99 16.69
C ARG A 445 0.56 31.08 15.20
N ILE A 446 0.30 30.03 14.42
CA ILE A 446 0.71 29.91 13.01
C ILE A 446 -0.50 30.01 12.05
N VAL A 447 -1.72 29.84 12.58
CA VAL A 447 -2.99 30.09 11.89
C VAL A 447 -3.63 31.31 12.52
#